data_AF-A0A1D2SCA6-F1
#
_entry.id   AF-A0A1D2SCA6-F1
#
_cell.length_a   1.000
_cell.length_b   1.000
_cell.length_c   1.000
_cell.angle_alpha   90.00
_cell.angle_beta   90.00
_cell.angle_gamma   90.00
#
_symmetry.space_group_name_H-M   'P 1'
#
loop_
_entity.id
_entity.type
_entity.pdbx_description
1 polymer ?
#
loop_
_entity_poly.entity_id
_entity_poly.type
_entity_poly.pdbx_seq_one_letter_code
_entity_poly.pdbx_strand_id
1 'polypeptide(L)'
;MATLAFTAHGYTLYPSPQSAHRTVFEFHLFVPHPYAIIDLPSMELAGRTSLFAAHRIADGKMGQLVSFELETDRLRFEKRFTPD
;
A
#
# COMPACT_ATOMS: atom_id res chain seq x y z
N MET A 1 -11.98 -13.45 10.15
CA MET A 1 -10.72 -13.49 10.92
C MET A 1 -10.25 -12.06 11.12
N ALA A 2 -10.07 -11.62 12.36
CA ALA A 2 -9.58 -10.26 12.65
C ALA A 2 -8.10 -10.17 12.23
N THR A 3 -7.84 -9.50 11.12
CA THR A 3 -6.47 -9.17 10.74
C THR A 3 -5.92 -8.18 11.77
N LEU A 4 -4.93 -8.61 12.55
CA LEU A 4 -4.29 -7.77 13.55
C LEU A 4 -3.57 -6.61 12.84
N ALA A 5 -3.98 -5.39 13.18
CA ALA A 5 -3.28 -4.19 12.76
C ALA A 5 -1.88 -4.17 13.39
N PHE A 6 -0.91 -3.61 12.68
CA PHE A 6 0.45 -3.46 13.21
C PHE A 6 1.02 -2.11 12.82
N THR A 7 2.01 -1.62 13.57
CA THR A 7 2.64 -0.33 13.32
C THR A 7 3.99 -0.53 12.65
N ALA A 8 4.23 0.20 11.55
CA ALA A 8 5.49 0.17 10.81
C ALA A 8 5.68 1.46 10.02
N HIS A 9 6.92 1.93 9.87
CA HIS A 9 7.28 3.10 9.06
C HIS A 9 6.47 4.38 9.33
N GLY A 10 5.98 4.57 10.57
CA GLY A 10 5.15 5.72 10.94
C GLY A 10 3.67 5.59 10.54
N TYR A 11 3.21 4.38 10.22
CA TYR A 11 1.82 4.07 9.91
C TYR A 11 1.25 3.01 10.86
N THR A 12 -0.03 3.11 11.16
CA THR A 12 -0.82 1.95 11.60
C THR A 12 -1.40 1.28 10.36
N LEU A 13 -1.02 0.03 10.12
CA LEU A 13 -1.33 -0.72 8.92
C LEU A 13 -2.34 -1.82 9.20
N TYR A 14 -3.29 -1.94 8.29
CA TYR A 14 -4.35 -2.95 8.29
C TYR A 14 -4.23 -3.74 6.98
N PRO A 15 -3.79 -5.01 7.02
CA PRO A 15 -3.61 -5.82 5.82
C PRO A 15 -4.92 -5.97 5.04
N SER A 16 -4.88 -5.65 3.75
CA SER A 16 -5.98 -5.91 2.85
C SER A 16 -6.13 -7.43 2.63
N PRO A 17 -7.36 -7.99 2.63
CA PRO A 17 -7.57 -9.38 2.28
C PRO A 17 -7.13 -9.73 0.85
N GLN A 18 -7.00 -8.72 -0.02
CA GLN A 18 -6.52 -8.88 -1.40
C GLN A 18 -4.98 -8.97 -1.49
N SER A 19 -4.26 -8.62 -0.43
CA SER A 19 -2.80 -8.65 -0.43
C SER A 19 -2.30 -10.09 -0.28
N ALA A 20 -1.60 -10.57 -1.31
CA ALA A 20 -0.95 -11.88 -1.29
C ALA A 20 0.15 -11.98 -0.21
N HIS A 21 0.73 -10.85 0.17
CA HIS A 21 1.77 -10.76 1.18
C HIS A 21 1.37 -9.82 2.31
N ARG A 22 1.87 -10.08 3.53
CA ARG A 22 1.64 -9.24 4.73
C ARG A 22 2.95 -8.58 5.18
N THR A 23 3.81 -8.28 4.22
CA THR A 23 5.14 -7.73 4.46
C THR A 23 5.19 -6.30 3.95
N VAL A 24 5.73 -5.40 4.77
CA VAL A 24 6.07 -4.06 4.30
C VAL A 24 7.45 -4.15 3.68
N PHE A 25 7.52 -3.94 2.37
CA PHE A 25 8.77 -3.91 1.62
C PHE A 25 9.46 -2.55 1.73
N GLU A 26 10.73 -2.50 1.32
CA GLU A 26 11.60 -1.32 1.38
C GLU A 26 10.97 -0.10 0.68
N PHE A 27 10.42 -0.30 -0.52
CA PHE A 27 9.79 0.77 -1.26
C PHE A 27 8.31 0.82 -0.93
N HIS A 28 7.81 1.97 -0.50
CA HIS A 28 6.41 2.12 -0.18
C HIS A 28 5.89 3.52 -0.50
N LEU A 29 4.62 3.61 -0.91
CA LEU A 29 3.95 4.86 -1.26
C LEU A 29 2.65 4.98 -0.48
N PHE A 30 2.47 6.13 0.18
CA PHE A 30 1.22 6.48 0.85
C PHE A 30 0.27 7.13 -0.14
N VAL A 31 -0.92 6.56 -0.27
CA VAL A 31 -2.00 7.04 -1.11
C VAL A 31 -3.05 7.69 -0.21
N PRO A 32 -3.18 9.04 -0.21
CA PRO A 32 -4.10 9.77 0.66
C PRO A 32 -5.57 9.70 0.18
N HIS A 33 -5.97 8.57 -0.39
CA HIS A 33 -7.31 8.30 -0.90
C HIS A 33 -7.82 7.00 -0.27
N PRO A 34 -8.43 7.04 0.92
CA PRO A 34 -8.77 5.83 1.69
C PRO A 34 -9.77 4.90 0.97
N TYR A 35 -10.57 5.44 0.05
CA TYR A 35 -11.56 4.71 -0.72
C TYR A 35 -11.14 4.47 -2.18
N ALA A 36 -9.91 4.84 -2.57
CA ALA A 36 -9.44 4.54 -3.90
C ALA A 36 -9.34 3.03 -4.09
N ILE A 37 -9.81 2.56 -5.25
CA ILE A 37 -9.69 1.17 -5.64
C ILE A 37 -8.31 1.02 -6.28
N ILE A 38 -7.43 0.27 -5.62
CA ILE A 38 -6.09 -0.03 -6.12
C ILE A 38 -6.09 -1.46 -6.66
N ASP A 39 -6.16 -1.58 -7.98
CA ASP A 39 -6.01 -2.87 -8.67
C ASP A 39 -4.53 -3.14 -8.97
N LEU A 40 -3.85 -3.78 -8.01
CA LEU A 40 -2.44 -4.16 -8.13
C LEU A 40 -2.19 -5.13 -9.32
N PRO A 41 -2.99 -6.18 -9.54
CA PRO A 41 -2.85 -7.05 -10.72
C PRO A 41 -2.81 -6.31 -12.05
N SER A 42 -3.65 -5.29 -12.25
CA SER A 42 -3.69 -4.51 -13.49
C SER A 42 -2.47 -3.61 -13.70
N MET A 43 -1.61 -3.44 -12.69
CA MET A 43 -0.44 -2.56 -12.77
C MET A 43 0.79 -3.20 -13.42
N GLU A 44 0.75 -4.51 -13.77
CA GLU A 44 1.86 -5.23 -14.41
C GLU A 44 3.20 -5.05 -13.67
N LEU A 45 3.15 -5.19 -12.35
CA LEU A 45 4.31 -5.07 -11.46
C LEU A 45 5.13 -6.36 -11.50
N ALA A 46 6.46 -6.24 -11.49
CA ALA A 46 7.35 -7.38 -11.67
C ALA A 46 7.69 -8.12 -10.36
N GLY A 47 7.79 -7.36 -9.26
CA GLY A 47 8.12 -7.86 -7.93
C GLY A 47 6.91 -8.12 -7.04
N ARG A 48 7.18 -8.54 -5.80
CA ARG A 48 6.11 -8.71 -4.81
C ARG A 48 5.61 -7.36 -4.32
N THR A 49 4.30 -7.28 -4.12
CA THR A 49 3.63 -6.08 -3.61
C THR A 49 2.65 -6.41 -2.52
N SER A 50 2.43 -5.47 -1.61
CA SER A 50 1.37 -5.57 -0.59
C SER A 50 0.59 -4.27 -0.49
N LEU A 51 -0.72 -4.40 -0.29
CA LEU A 51 -1.65 -3.31 -0.04
C LEU A 51 -2.13 -3.35 1.40
N PHE A 52 -2.11 -2.19 2.05
CA PHE A 52 -2.63 -2.00 3.40
C PHE A 52 -3.55 -0.79 3.41
N ALA A 53 -4.64 -0.85 4.18
CA ALA A 53 -5.21 0.39 4.67
C ALA A 53 -4.26 0.97 5.72
N ALA A 54 -4.07 2.29 5.70
CA ALA A 54 -3.04 2.95 6.47
C ALA A 54 -3.57 4.19 7.17
N HIS A 55 -3.20 4.34 8.43
CA HIS A 55 -3.31 5.58 9.18
C HIS A 55 -1.90 6.16 9.36
N ARG A 56 -1.65 7.34 8.81
CA ARG A 56 -0.36 8.03 8.93
C ARG A 56 -0.28 8.73 10.28
N ILE A 57 0.66 8.31 11.12
CA ILE A 57 0.81 8.81 12.49
C ILE A 57 1.24 10.30 12.50
N ALA A 58 2.03 10.71 11.51
CA ALA A 58 2.60 12.06 11.44
C ALA A 58 1.55 13.18 11.36
N ASP A 59 0.43 12.95 10.66
CA ASP A 59 -0.60 13.97 10.44
C ASP A 59 -2.04 13.47 10.61
N GLY A 60 -2.21 12.25 11.11
CA GLY A 60 -3.51 11.64 11.37
C GLY A 60 -4.30 11.27 10.11
N LYS A 61 -3.70 11.31 8.92
CA LYS A 61 -4.43 11.05 7.68
C LYS A 61 -4.70 9.57 7.48
N MET A 62 -5.91 9.27 7.05
CA MET A 62 -6.32 7.96 6.58
C MET A 62 -6.06 7.83 5.09
N GLY A 63 -5.60 6.66 4.67
CA GLY A 63 -5.31 6.37 3.28
C GLY A 63 -5.00 4.88 3.10
N GLN A 64 -4.24 4.60 2.06
CA GLN A 64 -3.72 3.27 1.78
C GLN A 64 -2.19 3.36 1.69
N LEU A 65 -1.50 2.29 2.06
CA LEU A 65 -0.07 2.14 1.84
C LEU A 65 0.14 0.98 0.87
N VAL A 66 0.82 1.26 -0.24
CA VAL A 66 1.27 0.22 -1.17
C VAL A 66 2.76 0.03 -0.96
N SER A 67 3.19 -1.20 -0.66
CA SER A 67 4.60 -1.57 -0.57
C SER A 67 5.01 -2.43 -1.76
N PHE A 68 6.27 -2.27 -2.19
CA PHE A 68 6.87 -2.85 -3.38
C PHE A 68 8.26 -3.38 -3.06
N GLU A 69 8.55 -4.58 -3.52
CA GLU A 69 9.90 -5.16 -3.45
C GLU A 69 10.90 -4.41 -4.34
N LEU A 70 10.44 -3.87 -5.48
CA LEU A 70 11.28 -3.20 -6.48
C LEU A 70 10.94 -1.71 -6.59
N GLU A 71 11.97 -0.86 -6.67
CA GLU A 71 11.78 0.57 -6.87
C GLU A 71 11.11 0.90 -8.21
N THR A 72 11.40 0.12 -9.25
CA THR A 72 10.81 0.28 -10.57
C THR A 72 9.29 0.11 -10.55
N ASP A 73 8.78 -0.78 -9.70
CA ASP A 73 7.35 -1.00 -9.53
C ASP A 73 6.69 0.16 -8.78
N ARG A 74 7.36 0.70 -7.76
CA ARG A 74 6.92 1.93 -7.08
C ARG A 74 6.78 3.08 -8.08
N LEU A 75 7.79 3.29 -8.93
CA LEU A 75 7.78 4.34 -9.96
C LEU A 75 6.71 4.11 -11.02
N ARG A 76 6.48 2.85 -11.43
CA ARG A 76 5.41 2.51 -12.38
C ARG A 76 4.04 2.78 -11.77
N PHE A 77 3.83 2.39 -10.51
CA PHE A 77 2.62 2.66 -9.76
C PHE A 77 2.36 4.17 -9.69
N GLU A 78 3.34 4.95 -9.26
CA GLU A 78 3.22 6.41 -9.13
C GLU A 78 2.84 7.11 -10.45
N LYS A 79 3.32 6.59 -11.59
CA LYS A 79 2.99 7.12 -12.92
C LYS A 79 1.61 6.69 -13.44
N ARG A 80 1.14 5.50 -13.08
CA ARG A 80 -0.10 4.90 -13.60
C ARG A 80 -1.29 5.16 -12.69
N PHE A 81 -1.06 5.28 -11.39
CA PHE A 81 -2.11 5.49 -10.41
C PHE A 81 -2.75 6.87 -10.57
N THR A 82 -4.02 6.87 -10.94
CA THR A 82 -4.86 8.06 -10.94
C THR A 82 -6.00 7.79 -9.95
N PRO A 83 -6.17 8.62 -8.90
CA PRO A 83 -7.32 8.48 -8.02
C PRO A 83 -8.59 8.87 -8.80
N ASP A 84 -9.57 7.97 -8.83
CA ASP A 84 -10.94 8.27 -9.30
C ASP A 84 -11.67 9.26 -8.37
#